data_AF-A0A956E8Q5-F1
#
_entry.id   AF-A0A956E8Q5-F1
#
_cell.length_a   1.000
_cell.length_b   1.000
_cell.length_c   1.000
_cell.angle_alpha   90.00
_cell.angle_beta   90.00
_cell.angle_gamma   90.00
#
_symmetry.space_group_name_H-M   'P 1'
#
loop_
_entity.id
_entity.type
_entity.pdbx_description
1 polymer ?
#
loop_
_entity_poly.entity_id
_entity_poly.type
_entity_poly.pdbx_seq_one_letter_code
_entity_poly.pdbx_strand_id
1 'polypeptide(L)'
;MSTFNATTQPLKEPTAVTVAPAPSGSTIVPAIDLLRVFSPGQWEDFALEWAHSLKGRYQRVERCGGAGDLGRDVVTVVSDYEWHNYQCKHYKEPLQPNQVVLELG
;
A
#
# COMPACT_ATOMS: atom_id res chain seq x y z
N MET A 1 -1.23 24.49 16.18
CA MET A 1 -1.23 23.60 15.01
C MET A 1 -0.16 22.55 15.25
N SER A 2 -0.56 21.36 15.69
CA SER A 2 0.40 20.26 15.91
C SER A 2 0.89 19.79 14.55
N THR A 3 2.18 19.97 14.28
CA THR A 3 2.83 19.41 13.10
C THR A 3 2.78 17.89 13.19
N PHE A 4 2.00 17.26 12.32
CA PHE A 4 1.99 15.82 12.14
C PHE A 4 3.36 15.38 11.63
N ASN A 5 4.18 14.80 12.52
CA ASN A 5 5.44 14.15 12.15
C ASN A 5 5.15 12.73 11.62
N ALA A 6 4.46 12.64 10.48
CA ALA A 6 4.41 11.38 9.74
C ALA A 6 5.73 11.26 8.97
N THR A 7 6.51 10.22 9.26
CA THR A 7 7.71 9.89 8.47
C THR A 7 7.23 9.36 7.13
N THR A 8 7.11 10.23 6.14
CA THR A 8 6.70 9.81 4.80
C THR A 8 7.90 9.49 3.94
N GLN A 9 7.86 8.32 3.31
CA GLN A 9 8.89 7.89 2.38
C GLN A 9 8.29 7.84 0.97
N PRO A 10 8.97 8.44 -0.02
CA PRO A 10 8.59 8.23 -1.43
C PRO A 10 8.78 6.76 -1.79
N LEU A 11 8.11 6.32 -2.87
CA LEU A 11 8.31 4.98 -3.42
C LEU A 11 9.82 4.74 -3.60
N LYS A 12 10.34 3.69 -2.95
CA LYS A 12 11.72 3.27 -3.17
C LYS A 12 11.87 2.89 -4.63
N GLU A 13 12.80 3.52 -5.35
CA GLU A 13 13.03 3.16 -6.74
C GLU A 13 13.30 1.66 -6.86
N PRO A 14 12.66 0.95 -7.81
CA PRO A 14 12.87 -0.47 -7.96
C PRO A 14 14.35 -0.70 -8.26
N THR A 15 15.06 -1.34 -7.32
CA THR A 15 16.36 -1.94 -7.64
C THR A 15 16.10 -2.88 -8.82
N ALA A 16 16.76 -2.66 -9.95
CA ALA A 16 16.63 -3.54 -11.10
C ALA A 16 16.96 -4.97 -10.66
N VAL A 17 15.92 -5.77 -10.41
CA VAL A 17 16.07 -7.19 -10.13
C VAL A 17 16.27 -7.83 -11.50
N THR A 18 17.51 -8.19 -11.81
CA THR A 18 17.79 -9.09 -12.93
C THR A 18 17.11 -10.41 -12.61
N VAL A 19 15.90 -10.60 -13.13
CA VAL A 19 15.19 -11.88 -13.01
C VAL A 19 16.00 -12.88 -13.80
N ALA A 20 16.67 -13.80 -13.11
CA ALA A 20 17.33 -14.93 -13.75
C ALA A 20 16.29 -15.66 -14.63
N PRO A 21 16.66 -16.11 -15.84
CA PRO A 21 15.73 -16.86 -16.68
C PRO A 21 15.16 -18.03 -15.89
N ALA A 22 13.83 -18.09 -15.81
CA ALA A 22 13.15 -19.14 -15.08
C ALA A 22 13.54 -20.51 -15.66
N PRO A 23 13.82 -21.52 -14.83
CA PRO A 23 14.12 -22.86 -15.32
C PRO A 23 12.93 -23.38 -16.13
N SER A 24 13.23 -24.03 -17.25
CA SER A 24 12.25 -24.68 -18.12
C SER A 24 11.36 -25.62 -17.29
N GLY A 25 10.06 -25.32 -17.21
CA GLY A 25 9.09 -26.07 -16.40
C GLY A 25 8.57 -25.34 -15.16
N SER A 26 8.96 -24.08 -14.92
CA SER A 26 8.34 -23.26 -13.88
C SER A 26 6.89 -22.93 -14.23
N THR A 27 5.97 -23.28 -13.33
CA THR A 27 4.57 -22.83 -13.42
C THR A 27 4.54 -21.33 -13.19
N ILE A 28 4.12 -20.56 -14.19
CA ILE A 28 3.86 -19.13 -14.02
C ILE A 28 2.68 -18.98 -13.07
N VAL A 29 2.96 -18.52 -11.84
CA VAL A 29 1.90 -18.18 -10.88
C VAL A 29 1.29 -16.85 -11.31
N PRO A 30 -0.04 -16.75 -11.49
CA PRO A 30 -0.70 -15.49 -11.79
C PRO A 30 -0.39 -14.42 -10.73
N ALA A 31 -0.18 -13.17 -11.14
CA ALA A 31 0.17 -12.08 -10.22
C ALA A 31 -0.87 -11.91 -9.08
N ILE A 32 -2.15 -12.11 -9.38
CA ILE A 32 -3.23 -12.04 -8.39
C ILE A 32 -3.10 -13.09 -7.28
N ASP A 33 -2.53 -14.26 -7.58
CA ASP A 33 -2.35 -15.32 -6.60
C ASP A 33 -1.13 -15.06 -5.71
N LEU A 34 -0.11 -14.35 -6.22
CA LEU A 34 1.02 -13.89 -5.42
C LEU A 34 0.61 -12.86 -4.37
N LEU A 35 -0.38 -12.00 -4.65
CA LEU A 35 -0.87 -11.02 -3.69
C LEU A 35 -1.44 -11.68 -2.41
N ARG A 36 -1.97 -12.90 -2.52
CA ARG A 36 -2.57 -13.64 -1.39
C ARG A 36 -1.56 -14.05 -0.32
N VAL A 37 -0.27 -14.08 -0.66
CA VAL A 37 0.81 -14.48 0.27
C VAL A 37 1.60 -13.29 0.80
N PHE A 38 1.17 -12.06 0.50
CA PHE A 38 1.86 -10.87 0.99
C PHE A 38 1.73 -10.75 2.50
N SER A 39 2.87 -10.50 3.16
CA SER A 39 2.87 -10.00 4.52
C SER A 39 2.17 -8.63 4.59
N PRO A 40 1.71 -8.18 5.78
CA PRO A 40 1.08 -6.88 5.93
C PRO A 40 1.91 -5.72 5.33
N GLY A 41 3.23 -5.73 5.56
CA GLY A 41 4.12 -4.70 4.99
C GLY A 41 4.22 -4.76 3.46
N GLN A 42 4.28 -5.96 2.86
CA GLN A 42 4.26 -6.10 1.40
C GLN A 42 2.93 -5.65 0.79
N TRP A 43 1.83 -5.81 1.52
CA TRP A 43 0.52 -5.32 1.11
C TRP A 43 0.47 -3.79 1.09
N GLU A 44 1.06 -3.12 2.09
CA GLU A 44 1.21 -1.66 2.10
C GLU A 44 2.12 -1.17 0.98
N ASP A 45 3.25 -1.83 0.72
CA ASP A 45 4.15 -1.49 -0.39
C ASP A 45 3.46 -1.65 -1.75
N PHE A 46 2.68 -2.70 -1.92
CA PHE A 46 1.85 -2.88 -3.12
C PHE A 46 0.81 -1.76 -3.29
N ALA A 47 0.12 -1.38 -2.22
CA ALA A 47 -0.84 -0.28 -2.28
C ALA A 47 -0.16 1.05 -2.63
N LEU A 48 1.06 1.28 -2.11
CA LEU A 48 1.88 2.44 -2.45
C LEU A 48 2.25 2.45 -3.94
N GLU A 49 2.74 1.32 -4.47
CA GLU A 49 3.09 1.16 -5.88
C GLU A 49 1.86 1.36 -6.78
N TRP A 50 0.73 0.77 -6.42
CA TRP A 50 -0.53 0.93 -7.13
C TRP A 50 -0.98 2.39 -7.14
N ALA A 51 -1.00 3.07 -6.00
CA ALA A 51 -1.35 4.48 -5.90
C ALA A 51 -0.39 5.35 -6.73
N HIS A 52 0.91 5.08 -6.67
CA HIS A 52 1.92 5.79 -7.46
C HIS A 52 1.78 5.53 -8.97
N SER A 53 1.28 4.37 -9.39
CA SER A 53 1.01 4.08 -10.81
C SER A 53 -0.08 4.99 -11.40
N LEU A 54 -0.94 5.58 -10.56
CA LEU A 54 -2.00 6.52 -10.94
C LEU A 54 -1.47 7.96 -11.13
N LYS A 55 -0.33 8.10 -11.81
CA LYS A 55 0.42 9.38 -11.96
C LYS A 55 -0.38 10.55 -12.54
N GLY A 56 -1.45 10.28 -13.28
CA GLY A 56 -2.34 11.31 -13.81
C GLY A 56 -3.37 11.85 -12.81
N ARG A 57 -3.56 11.17 -11.67
CA ARG A 57 -4.57 11.50 -10.65
C ARG A 57 -3.96 12.16 -9.42
N TYR A 58 -2.72 11.83 -9.09
CA TYR A 58 -2.09 12.25 -7.85
C TYR A 58 -0.81 13.05 -8.09
N GLN A 59 -0.72 14.21 -7.46
CA GLN A 59 0.49 15.04 -7.44
C GLN A 59 1.57 14.43 -6.55
N ARG A 60 1.15 13.75 -5.47
CA ARG A 60 2.04 13.14 -4.49
C ARG A 60 1.41 11.88 -3.92
N VAL A 61 2.24 10.88 -3.68
CA VAL A 61 1.87 9.59 -3.07
C VAL A 61 2.92 9.24 -2.04
N GLU A 62 2.48 8.96 -0.82
CA GLU A 62 3.35 8.69 0.32
C GLU A 62 2.85 7.51 1.12
N ARG A 63 3.79 6.72 1.64
CA ARG A 63 3.50 5.77 2.70
C ARG A 63 3.56 6.48 4.05
N CYS A 64 2.58 6.20 4.89
CA CYS A 64 2.56 6.55 6.28
C CYS A 64 2.72 5.27 7.10
N GLY A 65 3.49 5.33 8.18
CA GLY A 65 3.66 4.18 9.06
C GLY A 65 4.22 4.58 10.40
N GLY A 66 3.81 3.86 11.44
CA GLY A 66 4.29 4.02 12.80
C GLY A 66 3.15 4.22 13.80
N ALA A 67 3.47 4.10 15.09
CA ALA A 67 2.48 4.28 16.15
C ALA A 67 1.86 5.69 16.07
N GLY A 68 0.52 5.76 16.05
CA GLY A 68 -0.22 7.02 15.96
C GLY A 68 -0.51 7.50 14.53
N ASP A 69 -0.33 6.64 13.53
CA ASP A 69 -0.71 6.90 12.15
C ASP A 69 -2.24 6.98 11.93
N LEU A 70 -3.08 6.67 12.93
CA LEU A 70 -4.55 6.76 12.87
C LEU A 70 -5.13 6.08 11.62
N GLY A 71 -4.51 4.99 11.16
CA GLY A 71 -5.00 4.25 10.00
C GLY A 71 -4.70 4.88 8.63
N ARG A 72 -3.67 5.73 8.58
CA ARG A 72 -3.10 6.22 7.32
C ARG A 72 -1.95 5.31 6.93
N ASP A 73 -2.15 4.45 5.93
CA ASP A 73 -1.07 3.60 5.40
C ASP A 73 -0.51 4.19 4.11
N VAL A 74 -1.38 4.66 3.21
CA VAL A 74 -0.98 5.40 2.00
C VAL A 74 -1.82 6.66 1.85
N VAL A 75 -1.16 7.80 1.75
CA VAL A 75 -1.78 9.10 1.54
C VAL A 75 -1.46 9.58 0.14
N THR A 76 -2.49 10.03 -0.58
CA THR A 76 -2.36 10.57 -1.93
C THR A 76 -2.92 11.98 -1.98
N VAL A 77 -2.20 12.89 -2.63
CA VAL A 77 -2.61 14.29 -2.79
C VAL A 77 -3.11 14.48 -4.22
N VAL A 78 -4.38 14.85 -4.36
CA VAL A 78 -4.99 15.19 -5.66
C VAL A 78 -4.75 16.67 -5.96
N SER A 79 -4.93 17.53 -4.95
CA SER A 79 -4.69 18.98 -5.01
C SER A 79 -4.36 19.51 -3.61
N ASP A 80 -4.09 20.81 -3.48
CA ASP A 80 -3.83 21.47 -2.19
C ASP A 80 -4.97 21.32 -1.17
N TYR A 81 -6.18 21.00 -1.62
CA TYR A 81 -7.38 20.88 -0.78
C TYR A 81 -8.00 19.48 -0.77
N GLU A 82 -7.47 18.55 -1.57
CA GLU A 82 -8.04 17.21 -1.74
C GLU A 82 -6.95 16.15 -1.63
N TRP A 83 -7.20 15.18 -0.75
CA TRP A 83 -6.34 14.04 -0.53
C TRP A 83 -7.18 12.79 -0.27
N HIS A 84 -6.64 11.62 -0.60
CA HIS A 84 -7.24 10.34 -0.23
C HIS A 84 -6.34 9.61 0.74
N ASN A 85 -6.99 9.01 1.74
CA ASN A 85 -6.39 8.01 2.62
C ASN A 85 -6.72 6.60 2.12
N TYR A 86 -5.70 5.77 2.00
CA TYR A 86 -5.85 4.34 1.78
C TYR A 86 -5.37 3.59 3.01
N GLN A 87 -6.32 2.98 3.73
CA GLN A 87 -6.04 1.99 4.76
C GLN A 87 -5.94 0.60 4.10
N CYS A 88 -4.83 -0.06 4.33
CA CYS A 88 -4.39 -1.30 3.72
C CYS A 88 -4.35 -2.42 4.77
N LYS A 89 -5.41 -3.23 4.82
CA LYS A 89 -5.47 -4.38 5.74
C LYS A 89 -5.60 -5.68 4.96
N HIS A 90 -4.59 -6.55 5.06
CA HIS A 90 -4.61 -7.88 4.48
C HIS A 90 -5.14 -8.89 5.51
N TYR A 91 -6.46 -9.06 5.55
CA TYR A 91 -7.10 -10.02 6.46
C TYR A 91 -7.04 -11.44 5.91
N LYS A 92 -6.82 -12.41 6.81
CA LYS A 92 -6.88 -13.84 6.47
C LYS A 92 -8.29 -14.28 6.06
N GLU A 93 -9.32 -13.63 6.59
CA GLU A 93 -10.72 -13.93 6.34
C GLU A 93 -11.48 -12.65 5.96
N PRO A 94 -12.58 -12.76 5.19
CA PRO A 94 -13.43 -11.61 4.89
C PRO A 94 -13.92 -10.93 6.17
N LEU A 95 -13.81 -9.61 6.22
CA LEU A 95 -14.32 -8.82 7.33
C LEU A 95 -15.82 -9.00 7.48
N GLN A 96 -16.23 -9.35 8.70
CA GLN A 96 -17.63 -9.37 9.08
C GLN A 96 -18.09 -7.96 9.48
N PRO A 97 -19.37 -7.58 9.29
CA PRO A 97 -19.85 -6.23 9.60
C PRO A 97 -19.55 -5.76 11.03
N ASN A 98 -19.59 -6.67 12.00
CA ASN A 98 -19.26 -6.39 13.40
C ASN A 98 -17.76 -6.13 13.65
N GLN A 99 -16.88 -6.59 12.77
CA GLN A 99 -15.44 -6.33 12.83
C GLN A 99 -15.12 -4.97 12.21
N VAL A 100 -15.80 -4.60 11.11
CA VAL A 100 -15.59 -3.29 10.44
C VAL A 100 -15.87 -2.13 11.39
N VAL A 101 -16.93 -2.21 12.20
CA VAL A 101 -17.30 -1.14 13.14
C VAL A 101 -16.21 -0.90 14.19
N LEU A 102 -15.42 -1.92 14.56
CA LEU A 102 -14.32 -1.78 15.52
C LEU A 102 -13.08 -1.13 14.91
N GLU A 103 -12.94 -1.14 13.58
CA GLU A 103 -11.83 -0.54 12.85
C GLU A 103 -12.08 0.94 12.54
N LEU A 104 -13.33 1.41 12.68
CA LEU A 104 -13.71 2.82 12.53
C LEU A 104 -13.58 3.53 13.90
N GLY A 105 -12.38 3.99 14.23
CA GLY A 105 -12.08 4.67 15.51
C GLY A 105 -11.03 5.76 15.40
#